data_AF-A0A355S099-F1
#
_entry.id   AF-A0A355S099-F1
#
_cell.length_a   1.000
_cell.length_b   1.000
_cell.length_c   1.000
_cell.angle_alpha   90.00
_cell.angle_beta   90.00
_cell.angle_gamma   90.00
#
_symmetry.space_group_name_H-M   'P 1'
#
loop_
_entity.id
_entity.type
_entity.pdbx_description
1 polymer ?
#
loop_
_entity_poly.entity_id
_entity_poly.type
_entity_poly.pdbx_seq_one_letter_code
_entity_poly.pdbx_strand_id
1 'polypeptide(L)'
;KLTKEELIQAVRLDIAGELEAIYLYDAHVQATDNDIAKNVLADIRDEEKAHIGELMTLLRTLDPKEAELFASGEAEVREMLDELGIAAPAENSSGSASEPATVGSLIDKSQVSK
;
A
#
# COMPACT_ATOMS: atom_id res chain seq x y z
N LYS A 1 -32.71 -2.32 -0.01
CA LYS A 1 -31.41 -2.91 0.44
C LYS A 1 -30.64 -3.26 -0.82
N LEU A 2 -29.31 -3.16 -0.80
CA LEU A 2 -28.47 -3.48 -1.96
C LEU A 2 -28.57 -4.97 -2.31
N THR A 3 -28.51 -5.30 -3.60
CA THR A 3 -28.22 -6.68 -4.04
C THR A 3 -26.75 -7.04 -3.75
N LYS A 4 -26.37 -8.31 -3.94
CA LYS A 4 -24.98 -8.72 -3.79
C LYS A 4 -24.08 -7.99 -4.79
N GLU A 5 -24.53 -7.85 -6.03
CA GLU A 5 -23.80 -7.18 -7.11
C GLU A 5 -23.66 -5.68 -6.82
N GLU A 6 -24.73 -5.03 -6.35
CA GLU A 6 -24.68 -3.62 -5.95
C GLU A 6 -23.75 -3.40 -4.75
N LEU A 7 -23.70 -4.34 -3.79
CA LEU A 7 -22.77 -4.29 -2.67
C LEU A 7 -21.31 -4.41 -3.12
N ILE A 8 -21.01 -5.32 -4.05
CA ILE A 8 -19.66 -5.46 -4.61
C ILE A 8 -19.24 -4.16 -5.32
N GLN A 9 -20.15 -3.55 -6.09
CA GLN A 9 -19.89 -2.25 -6.72
C GLN A 9 -19.64 -1.14 -5.69
N ALA A 10 -20.38 -1.12 -4.58
CA ALA A 10 -20.17 -0.18 -3.50
C ALA A 10 -18.78 -0.36 -2.87
N VAL A 11 -18.37 -1.59 -2.55
CA VAL A 11 -17.03 -1.86 -2.00
C VAL A 11 -15.92 -1.44 -2.96
N ARG A 12 -16.08 -1.63 -4.28
CA ARG A 12 -15.11 -1.11 -5.27
C ARG A 12 -15.00 0.42 -5.22
N LEU A 13 -16.13 1.11 -5.01
CA LEU A 13 -16.14 2.56 -4.86
C LEU A 13 -15.50 3.00 -3.53
N ASP A 14 -15.74 2.27 -2.44
CA ASP A 14 -15.12 2.54 -1.15
C ASP A 14 -13.59 2.43 -1.24
N ILE A 15 -13.06 1.38 -1.89
CA ILE A 15 -11.61 1.22 -2.15
C ILE A 15 -11.05 2.41 -2.95
N ALA A 16 -11.78 2.85 -3.98
CA ALA A 16 -11.38 4.02 -4.77
C ALA A 16 -11.37 5.30 -3.93
N GLY A 17 -12.34 5.45 -3.02
CA GLY A 17 -12.42 6.55 -2.07
C GLY A 17 -11.23 6.60 -1.13
N GLU A 18 -10.80 5.45 -0.57
CA GLU A 18 -9.63 5.42 0.30
C GLU A 18 -8.33 5.76 -0.45
N LEU A 19 -8.19 5.30 -1.70
CA LEU A 19 -7.06 5.69 -2.55
C LEU A 19 -7.05 7.20 -2.83
N GLU A 20 -8.22 7.79 -3.13
CA GLU A 20 -8.35 9.24 -3.31
C GLU A 20 -8.00 10.00 -2.03
N ALA A 21 -8.46 9.52 -0.87
CA ALA A 21 -8.15 10.11 0.43
C ALA A 21 -6.65 10.13 0.69
N ILE A 22 -5.92 9.04 0.41
CA ILE A 22 -4.46 8.99 0.51
C ILE A 22 -3.82 10.12 -0.32
N TYR A 23 -4.20 10.26 -1.60
CA TYR A 23 -3.63 11.28 -2.47
C TYR A 23 -3.94 12.70 -1.98
N LEU A 24 -5.18 12.94 -1.54
CA LEU A 24 -5.60 14.25 -1.05
C LEU A 24 -4.85 14.65 0.23
N TYR A 25 -4.79 13.76 1.21
CA TYR A 25 -4.09 14.04 2.46
C TYR A 25 -2.59 14.21 2.26
N ASP A 26 -1.98 13.39 1.40
CA ASP A 26 -0.55 13.54 1.09
C ASP A 26 -0.25 14.89 0.43
N ALA A 27 -1.06 15.31 -0.55
CA ALA A 27 -0.94 16.62 -1.18
C ALA A 27 -1.07 17.76 -0.17
N HIS A 28 -2.03 17.67 0.76
CA HIS A 28 -2.22 18.68 1.81
C HIS A 28 -1.05 18.74 2.79
N VAL A 29 -0.49 17.58 3.19
CA VAL A 29 0.71 17.50 4.04
C VAL A 29 1.90 18.21 3.37
N GLN A 30 2.08 18.00 2.07
CA GLN A 30 3.14 18.65 1.30
C GLN A 30 2.92 20.16 1.10
N ALA A 31 1.65 20.60 1.00
CA ALA A 31 1.30 21.98 0.66
C ALA A 31 1.19 22.93 1.87
N THR A 32 1.01 22.42 3.08
CA THR A 32 0.84 23.24 4.28
C THR A 32 2.16 23.44 5.03
N ASP A 33 2.28 24.55 5.75
CA ASP A 33 3.37 24.78 6.73
C ASP A 33 2.90 24.61 8.18
N ASN A 34 1.61 24.33 8.41
CA ASN A 34 1.07 24.16 9.77
C ASN A 34 1.43 22.77 10.32
N ASP A 35 2.27 22.73 11.35
CA ASP A 35 2.76 21.49 11.95
C ASP A 35 1.65 20.60 12.54
N ILE A 36 0.59 21.20 13.10
CA ILE A 36 -0.55 20.44 13.64
C ILE A 36 -1.28 19.73 12.49
N ALA A 37 -1.54 20.46 11.40
CA ALA A 37 -2.18 19.90 10.21
C ALA A 37 -1.34 18.78 9.58
N LYS A 38 -0.01 18.96 9.46
CA LYS A 38 0.87 17.90 8.92
C LYS A 38 0.75 16.61 9.69
N ASN A 39 0.84 16.68 11.03
CA ASN A 39 0.79 15.49 11.86
C ASN A 39 -0.56 14.77 11.75
N VAL A 40 -1.66 15.51 11.88
CA VAL A 40 -3.01 14.90 11.83
C VAL A 40 -3.30 14.32 10.44
N LEU A 41 -3.00 15.04 9.37
CA LEU A 41 -3.31 14.57 8.01
C LEU A 41 -2.40 13.40 7.59
N ALA A 42 -1.14 13.37 8.03
CA ALA A 42 -0.26 12.25 7.76
C ALA A 42 -0.71 10.97 8.48
N ASP A 43 -1.18 11.10 9.73
CA ASP A 43 -1.73 9.98 10.51
C ASP A 43 -2.97 9.40 9.82
N ILE A 44 -3.95 10.25 9.48
CA ILE A 44 -5.15 9.83 8.73
C ILE A 44 -4.77 9.15 7.41
N ARG A 45 -3.89 9.77 6.59
CA ARG A 45 -3.41 9.18 5.33
C ARG A 45 -2.87 7.77 5.50
N ASP A 46 -2.11 7.54 6.57
CA ASP A 46 -1.48 6.24 6.81
C ASP A 46 -2.49 5.20 7.34
N GLU A 47 -3.53 5.63 8.04
CA GLU A 47 -4.69 4.77 8.41
C GLU A 47 -5.48 4.32 7.16
N GLU A 48 -5.70 5.19 6.16
CA GLU A 48 -6.47 4.81 4.96
C GLU A 48 -5.84 3.66 4.17
N LYS A 49 -4.51 3.46 4.28
CA LYS A 49 -3.83 2.29 3.70
C LYS A 49 -4.30 0.98 4.33
N ALA A 50 -4.59 0.99 5.63
CA ALA A 50 -5.15 -0.17 6.32
C ALA A 50 -6.59 -0.42 5.86
N HIS A 51 -7.41 0.63 5.71
CA HIS A 51 -8.77 0.53 5.21
C HIS A 51 -8.83 -0.07 3.79
N ILE A 52 -7.90 0.29 2.90
CA ILE A 52 -7.75 -0.39 1.59
C ILE A 52 -7.54 -1.90 1.78
N GLY A 53 -6.68 -2.31 2.71
CA GLY A 53 -6.43 -3.73 3.01
C GLY A 53 -7.69 -4.46 3.50
N GLU A 54 -8.46 -3.83 4.40
CA GLU A 54 -9.72 -4.36 4.91
C GLU A 54 -10.76 -4.51 3.78
N LEU A 55 -10.96 -3.46 2.99
CA LEU A 55 -11.92 -3.44 1.89
C LEU A 55 -11.54 -4.40 0.76
N MET A 56 -10.25 -4.51 0.41
CA MET A 56 -9.77 -5.50 -0.56
C MET A 56 -10.01 -6.93 -0.06
N THR A 57 -9.86 -7.17 1.24
CA THR A 57 -10.16 -8.48 1.84
C THR A 57 -11.66 -8.78 1.78
N LEU A 58 -12.52 -7.79 2.06
CA LEU A 58 -13.96 -7.93 1.89
C LEU A 58 -14.34 -8.19 0.42
N LEU A 59 -13.77 -7.44 -0.53
CA LEU A 59 -14.03 -7.59 -1.95
C LEU A 59 -13.71 -9.01 -2.44
N ARG A 60 -12.51 -9.53 -2.11
CA ARG A 60 -12.10 -10.90 -2.44
C ARG A 60 -13.04 -11.95 -1.83
N THR A 61 -13.59 -11.67 -0.64
CA THR A 61 -14.56 -12.57 0.03
C THR A 61 -15.91 -12.56 -0.68
N LEU A 62 -16.38 -11.41 -1.15
CA LEU A 62 -17.67 -11.27 -1.82
C LEU A 62 -17.65 -11.75 -3.28
N ASP A 63 -16.52 -11.56 -3.98
CA ASP A 63 -16.29 -11.96 -5.37
C ASP A 63 -15.00 -12.82 -5.52
N PRO A 64 -15.09 -14.13 -5.22
CA PRO A 64 -13.94 -15.04 -5.32
C PRO A 64 -13.36 -15.15 -6.74
N LYS A 65 -14.17 -14.89 -7.77
CA LYS A 65 -13.70 -14.94 -9.16
C LYS A 65 -12.81 -13.73 -9.48
N GLU A 66 -13.18 -12.54 -8.99
CA GLU A 66 -12.30 -11.38 -9.09
C GLU A 66 -11.01 -11.60 -8.26
N ALA A 67 -11.10 -12.29 -7.12
CA ALA A 67 -9.91 -12.66 -6.34
C ALA A 67 -8.91 -13.54 -7.13
N GLU A 68 -9.38 -14.47 -7.95
CA GLU A 68 -8.53 -15.26 -8.86
C GLU A 68 -7.80 -14.38 -9.88
N LEU A 69 -8.48 -13.35 -10.42
CA LEU A 69 -7.88 -12.40 -11.34
C LEU A 69 -6.81 -11.54 -10.65
N PHE A 70 -7.04 -11.11 -9.40
CA PHE A 70 -6.02 -10.41 -8.62
C PHE A 70 -4.78 -11.27 -8.39
N ALA A 71 -4.95 -12.54 -8.02
CA ALA A 71 -3.82 -13.46 -7.84
C ALA A 71 -3.04 -13.68 -9.14
N SER A 72 -3.73 -13.79 -10.28
CA SER A 72 -3.09 -13.84 -11.60
C SER A 72 -2.28 -12.59 -11.90
N GLY A 73 -2.84 -11.40 -11.68
CA GLY A 73 -2.14 -10.13 -11.88
C GLY A 73 -0.91 -9.99 -10.98
N GLU A 74 -1.00 -10.43 -9.72
CA GLU A 74 0.17 -10.49 -8.83
C GLU A 74 1.25 -11.45 -9.35
N ALA A 75 0.87 -12.61 -9.91
CA ALA A 75 1.81 -13.57 -10.50
C ALA A 75 2.49 -13.02 -11.75
N GLU A 76 1.75 -12.32 -12.62
CA GLU A 76 2.30 -11.65 -13.80
C GLU A 76 3.38 -10.63 -13.40
N VAL A 77 3.16 -9.83 -12.35
CA VAL A 77 4.17 -8.89 -11.86
C VAL A 77 5.40 -9.61 -11.29
N ARG A 78 5.22 -10.73 -10.58
CA ARG A 78 6.35 -11.53 -10.08
C ARG A 78 7.24 -12.04 -11.23
N GLU A 79 6.63 -12.52 -12.31
CA GLU A 79 7.36 -12.96 -13.52
C GLU A 79 8.16 -11.79 -14.13
N MET A 80 7.56 -10.60 -14.27
CA MET A 80 8.26 -9.41 -14.76
C MET A 80 9.44 -9.01 -13.88
N LEU A 81 9.33 -9.14 -12.55
CA LEU A 81 10.42 -8.83 -11.63
C LEU A 81 11.59 -9.82 -11.78
N ASP A 82 11.28 -11.11 -11.93
CA ASP A 82 12.28 -12.16 -12.15
C ASP A 82 13.05 -11.94 -13.46
N GLU A 83 12.36 -11.57 -14.55
CA GLU A 83 12.98 -11.23 -15.83
C GLU A 83 13.94 -10.02 -15.72
N LEU A 84 13.61 -9.06 -14.85
CA LEU A 84 14.45 -7.88 -14.58
C LEU A 84 15.59 -8.18 -13.59
N GLY A 85 15.67 -9.40 -13.03
CA GLY A 85 16.63 -9.75 -11.99
C GLY A 85 16.39 -8.99 -10.67
N ILE A 86 15.17 -8.53 -10.43
CA ILE A 86 14.76 -7.86 -9.21
C ILE A 86 14.14 -8.90 -8.29
N ALA A 87 14.71 -9.09 -7.11
CA ALA A 87 14.10 -9.97 -6.11
C ALA A 87 12.70 -9.43 -5.75
N ALA A 88 11.67 -10.24 -5.96
CA ALA A 88 10.33 -9.93 -5.49
C ALA A 88 10.35 -9.71 -3.96
N PRO A 89 9.59 -8.73 -3.43
CA PRO A 89 9.45 -8.56 -1.99
C PRO A 89 8.97 -9.89 -1.38
N ALA A 90 9.66 -10.36 -0.34
CA ALA A 90 9.22 -11.56 0.36
C ALA A 90 7.79 -11.34 0.87
N GLU A 91 6.88 -12.28 0.60
CA GLU A 91 5.57 -12.26 1.24
C GLU A 91 5.81 -12.27 2.75
N ASN A 92 5.37 -11.21 3.43
CA ASN A 92 5.51 -11.08 4.88
C ASN A 92 4.73 -12.21 5.56
N SER A 93 5.41 -13.33 5.80
CA SER A 93 5.11 -14.20 6.92
C SER A 93 5.37 -13.35 8.17
N SER A 94 4.33 -13.16 8.98
CA SER A 94 4.42 -12.39 10.21
C SER A 94 5.59 -12.87 11.08
N GLY A 95 6.55 -11.97 11.35
CA GLY A 95 7.53 -12.12 12.43
C GLY A 95 9.00 -12.12 12.01
N SER A 96 9.57 -10.93 11.84
CA SER A 96 10.89 -10.53 12.40
C SER A 96 11.31 -9.21 11.76
N ALA A 97 11.31 -8.14 12.53
CA ALA A 97 11.85 -6.86 12.12
C ALA A 97 13.37 -6.98 11.86
N SER A 98 13.78 -6.74 10.63
CA SER A 98 15.10 -6.20 10.33
C SER A 98 14.89 -5.04 9.36
N GLU A 99 15.24 -3.83 9.80
CA GLU A 99 15.10 -2.62 8.98
C GLU A 99 15.76 -2.81 7.61
N PRO A 100 15.11 -2.38 6.50
CA PRO A 100 15.76 -2.39 5.21
C PRO A 100 16.88 -1.34 5.21
N ALA A 101 18.11 -1.76 4.88
CA ALA A 101 19.21 -0.82 4.66
C ALA A 101 18.81 0.14 3.53
N THR A 102 18.67 1.42 3.87
CA THR A 102 18.44 2.48 2.88
C THR A 102 19.78 2.96 2.34
N VAL A 103 19.75 3.68 1.22
CA VAL A 103 20.96 4.23 0.58
C VAL A 103 21.76 5.14 1.55
N GLY A 104 21.09 5.75 2.54
CA GLY A 104 21.75 6.53 3.59
C GLY A 104 22.73 5.73 4.46
N SER A 105 22.48 4.44 4.65
CA SER A 105 23.30 3.54 5.48
C SER A 105 24.68 3.21 4.87
N LEU A 106 24.88 3.51 3.57
CA LEU A 106 26.12 3.21 2.84
C LEU A 106 27.10 4.39 2.81
N ILE A 107 26.63 5.61 3.04
CA ILE A 107 27.47 6.81 2.97
C ILE A 107 28.36 6.92 4.22
N ASP A 108 27.88 6.46 5.37
CA ASP A 108 28.53 6.61 6.68
C ASP A 108 29.77 5.72 6.88
N LYS A 109 29.94 4.67 6.06
CA LYS A 109 31.10 3.76 6.15
C LYS A 109 32.32 4.20 5.32
N SER A 110 32.22 5.32 4.61
CA SER A 110 33.27 5.77 3.68
C SER A 110 34.22 6.83 4.22
N GLN A 111 34.04 7.31 5.47
CA GLN A 111 34.92 8.34 6.04
C GLN A 111 35.38 8.06 7.47
N VAL A 112 36.19 7.02 7.68
CA VAL A 112 37.27 7.09 8.68
C VAL A 112 38.41 6.16 8.24
N SER A 113 39.41 6.72 7.56
CA SER A 113 40.81 6.25 7.60
C SER A 113 41.70 7.27 6.89
N LYS A 114 42.01 8.36 7.59
CA LYS A 114 43.34 8.98 7.62
C LYS A 114 43.54 9.64 8.98
#